data_AF-A0A496VPX9-F1
#
_entry.id   AF-A0A496VPX9-F1
#
_cell.length_a   1.000
_cell.length_b   1.000
_cell.length_c   1.000
_cell.angle_alpha   90.00
_cell.angle_beta   90.00
_cell.angle_gamma   90.00
#
_symmetry.space_group_name_H-M   'P 1'
#
loop_
_entity.id
_entity.type
_entity.pdbx_description
1 polymer ?
#
loop_
_entity_poly.entity_id
_entity_poly.type
_entity_poly.pdbx_seq_one_letter_code
_entity_poly.pdbx_strand_id
1 'polypeptide(L)'
;MFHWQLLSFTNNDEEVVNRVMEVFTELYQIYFLDELLVNHNLPIEIRAFRHTDIWTIFLLLTPWTLARVFLPERDPELELPPGWRAEERATATMSVIGPAMPLAILGGREQAHLNYHPKLGHYLIQPLIQSMEQFNTPDEAFNAWNEVIKTRNRVIEEQNRRCDWHQEVSRREFFAKCGNLERIKGSQNGHRIFD
;
A
#
# COMPACT_ATOMS: atom_id res chain seq x y z
N MET A 1 2.37 24.96 12.17
CA MET A 1 2.16 23.62 11.59
C MET A 1 2.97 23.59 10.31
N PHE A 2 3.81 22.58 10.09
CA PHE A 2 4.61 22.50 8.87
C PHE A 2 3.80 21.74 7.83
N HIS A 3 3.65 22.34 6.65
CA HIS A 3 2.75 21.84 5.63
C HIS A 3 3.50 20.99 4.60
N TRP A 4 2.78 20.02 4.05
CA TRP A 4 3.22 19.30 2.87
C TRP A 4 3.34 20.28 1.70
N GLN A 5 4.53 20.40 1.13
CA GLN A 5 4.69 20.98 -0.20
C GLN A 5 4.07 20.03 -1.22
N LEU A 6 3.05 20.50 -1.93
CA LEU A 6 2.34 19.77 -2.97
C LEU A 6 3.00 20.01 -4.34
N LEU A 7 2.65 19.17 -5.32
CA LEU A 7 2.95 19.46 -6.72
C LEU A 7 2.24 20.74 -7.13
N SER A 8 2.97 21.71 -7.66
CA SER A 8 2.44 23.01 -8.02
C SER A 8 1.55 22.93 -9.27
N PHE A 9 0.25 23.15 -9.07
CA PHE A 9 -0.78 23.51 -10.05
C PHE A 9 -0.67 22.85 -11.44
N THR A 10 -1.04 21.58 -11.51
CA THR A 10 -1.41 20.91 -12.76
C THR A 10 -2.81 20.31 -12.58
N ASN A 11 -3.83 20.86 -13.25
CA ASN A 11 -5.18 20.26 -13.29
C ASN A 11 -5.29 19.20 -14.40
N ASN A 12 -4.16 18.80 -14.99
CA ASN A 12 -4.10 17.90 -16.13
C ASN A 12 -3.23 16.68 -15.79
N ASP A 13 -3.85 15.50 -15.84
CA ASP A 13 -3.20 14.21 -15.61
C ASP A 13 -1.97 13.99 -16.50
N GLU A 14 -2.03 14.46 -17.75
CA GLU A 14 -0.91 14.34 -18.69
C GLU A 14 0.30 15.15 -18.21
N GLU A 15 0.09 16.34 -17.64
CA GLU A 15 1.17 17.15 -17.08
C GLU A 15 1.77 16.51 -15.84
N VAL A 16 0.94 15.90 -14.98
CA VAL A 16 1.41 15.13 -13.81
C VAL A 16 2.27 13.96 -14.27
N VAL A 17 1.77 13.16 -15.21
CA VAL A 17 2.49 12.01 -15.78
C VAL A 17 3.83 12.47 -16.37
N ASN A 18 3.82 13.48 -17.23
CA ASN A 18 5.04 14.01 -17.84
C ASN A 18 6.03 14.51 -16.81
N ARG A 19 5.56 15.20 -15.77
CA ARG A 19 6.43 15.71 -14.69
C ARG A 19 7.06 14.58 -13.88
N VAL A 20 6.29 13.55 -13.53
CA VAL A 20 6.82 12.38 -12.83
C VAL A 20 7.85 11.67 -13.70
N MET A 21 7.52 11.43 -14.98
CA MET A 21 8.44 10.81 -15.94
C MET A 21 9.75 11.59 -16.07
N GLU A 22 9.68 12.91 -16.20
CA GLU A 22 10.85 13.81 -16.25
C GLU A 22 11.72 13.64 -15.00
N VAL A 23 11.10 13.71 -13.82
CA VAL A 23 11.81 13.60 -12.54
C VAL A 23 12.51 12.26 -12.41
N PHE A 24 11.82 11.14 -12.65
CA PHE A 24 12.45 9.84 -12.49
C PHE A 24 13.50 9.55 -13.58
N THR A 25 13.37 10.16 -14.76
CA THR A 25 14.41 10.09 -15.81
C THR A 25 15.66 10.87 -15.39
N GLU A 26 15.49 12.05 -14.81
CA GLU A 26 16.59 12.84 -14.24
C GLU A 26 17.29 12.07 -13.12
N LEU A 27 16.53 11.46 -12.21
CA LEU A 27 17.09 10.64 -11.13
C LEU A 27 17.85 9.42 -11.66
N TYR A 28 17.32 8.77 -12.69
CA TYR A 28 18.03 7.68 -13.37
C TYR A 28 19.39 8.13 -13.90
N GLN A 29 19.42 9.24 -14.63
CA GLN A 29 20.64 9.77 -15.25
C GLN A 29 21.69 10.18 -14.22
N ILE A 30 21.28 10.76 -13.10
CA ILE A 30 22.19 11.27 -12.08
C ILE A 30 22.73 10.15 -11.18
N TYR A 31 21.90 9.19 -10.79
CA TYR A 31 22.22 8.25 -9.71
C TYR A 31 22.31 6.79 -10.13
N PHE A 32 21.75 6.40 -11.29
CA PHE A 32 21.56 5.00 -11.64
C PHE A 32 22.10 4.62 -13.02
N LEU A 33 22.66 5.56 -13.78
CA LEU A 33 23.11 5.30 -15.15
C LEU A 33 24.25 4.29 -15.21
N ASP A 34 25.15 4.31 -14.22
CA ASP A 34 26.33 3.45 -14.15
C ASP A 34 26.17 2.29 -13.14
N GLU A 35 24.97 2.10 -12.59
CA GLU A 35 24.71 1.12 -11.54
C GLU A 35 24.45 -0.29 -12.10
N LEU A 36 25.34 -1.24 -11.80
CA LEU A 36 25.32 -2.59 -12.37
C LEU A 36 24.08 -3.42 -12.05
N LEU A 37 23.40 -3.14 -10.93
CA LEU A 37 22.22 -3.87 -10.48
C LEU A 37 20.91 -3.29 -11.03
N VAL A 38 21.00 -2.24 -11.86
CA VAL A 38 19.85 -1.59 -12.47
C VAL A 38 19.60 -2.20 -13.84
N ASN A 39 18.33 -2.48 -14.15
CA ASN A 39 17.97 -3.02 -15.44
C ASN A 39 17.77 -1.88 -16.47
N HIS A 40 18.87 -1.47 -17.09
CA HIS A 40 18.90 -0.37 -18.06
C HIS A 40 18.08 -0.61 -19.34
N ASN A 41 17.60 -1.84 -19.57
CA ASN A 41 16.75 -2.16 -20.72
C ASN A 41 15.29 -1.78 -20.50
N LEU A 42 14.89 -1.53 -19.25
CA LEU A 42 13.53 -1.14 -18.92
C LEU A 42 13.35 0.37 -19.03
N PRO A 43 12.19 0.84 -19.52
CA PRO A 43 11.86 2.25 -19.49
C PRO A 43 11.44 2.68 -18.08
N ILE A 44 11.20 3.97 -17.93
CA ILE A 44 10.35 4.48 -16.85
C ILE A 44 8.93 4.52 -17.41
N GLU A 45 7.95 4.03 -16.67
CA GLU A 45 6.57 3.94 -17.16
C GLU A 45 5.55 4.08 -16.02
N ILE A 46 4.44 4.75 -16.29
CA ILE A 46 3.33 4.91 -15.35
C ILE A 46 2.12 4.09 -15.83
N ARG A 47 1.51 3.33 -14.91
CA ARG A 47 0.26 2.60 -15.14
C ARG A 47 -0.74 2.76 -13.99
N ALA A 48 -1.99 2.39 -14.24
CA ALA A 48 -3.06 2.34 -13.23
C ALA A 48 -3.27 3.67 -12.48
N PHE A 49 -3.14 4.78 -13.22
CA PHE A 49 -3.32 6.14 -12.73
C PHE A 49 -4.78 6.39 -12.36
N ARG A 50 -5.01 6.93 -11.16
CA ARG A 50 -6.34 7.24 -10.65
C ARG A 50 -6.28 8.30 -9.56
N HIS A 51 -7.40 8.99 -9.38
CA HIS A 51 -7.59 9.95 -8.31
C HIS A 51 -8.39 9.34 -7.15
N THR A 52 -8.11 9.86 -5.96
CA THR A 52 -8.90 9.68 -4.75
C THR A 52 -9.09 11.07 -4.13
N ASP A 53 -9.82 11.14 -3.01
CA ASP A 53 -10.12 12.44 -2.37
C ASP A 53 -8.87 13.24 -1.94
N ILE A 54 -7.76 12.54 -1.62
CA ILE A 54 -6.51 13.17 -1.16
C ILE A 54 -5.34 12.88 -2.12
N TRP A 55 -5.37 11.74 -2.81
CA TRP A 55 -4.21 11.22 -3.52
C TRP A 55 -4.48 10.97 -5.00
N THR A 56 -3.56 11.39 -5.84
CA THR A 56 -3.30 10.77 -7.13
C THR A 56 -2.44 9.52 -6.90
N ILE A 57 -2.91 8.37 -7.37
CA ILE A 57 -2.28 7.06 -7.15
C ILE A 57 -1.96 6.40 -8.48
N PHE A 58 -0.74 5.88 -8.61
CA PHE A 58 -0.32 5.14 -9.79
C PHE A 58 0.74 4.11 -9.46
N LEU A 59 0.99 3.20 -10.41
CA LEU A 59 2.15 2.34 -10.42
C LEU A 59 3.23 2.99 -11.27
N LEU A 60 4.43 3.09 -10.72
CA LEU A 60 5.62 3.58 -11.39
C LEU A 60 6.60 2.43 -11.56
N LEU A 61 6.89 2.09 -12.80
CA LEU A 61 7.97 1.21 -13.18
C LEU A 61 9.20 2.07 -13.48
N THR A 62 10.34 1.65 -12.94
CA THR A 62 11.66 2.21 -13.22
C THR A 62 12.64 1.06 -13.47
N PRO A 63 13.83 1.34 -14.02
CA PRO A 63 14.90 0.36 -14.16
C PRO A 63 15.31 -0.36 -12.86
N TRP A 64 15.04 0.20 -11.68
CA TRP A 64 15.44 -0.38 -10.38
C TRP A 64 14.27 -0.86 -9.52
N THR A 65 13.05 -0.38 -9.73
CA THR A 65 11.89 -0.78 -8.92
C THR A 65 10.56 -0.64 -9.65
N LEU A 66 9.61 -1.52 -9.31
CA LEU A 66 8.18 -1.26 -9.47
C LEU A 66 7.62 -0.81 -8.12
N ALA A 67 7.02 0.37 -8.08
CA ALA A 67 6.45 0.93 -6.87
C ALA A 67 5.04 1.48 -7.10
N ARG A 68 4.26 1.53 -6.02
CA ARG A 68 3.04 2.34 -5.98
C ARG A 68 3.41 3.72 -5.43
N VAL A 69 2.96 4.76 -6.11
CA VAL A 69 3.22 6.16 -5.73
C VAL A 69 1.91 6.82 -5.34
N PHE A 70 1.98 7.65 -4.30
CA PHE A 70 0.88 8.49 -3.84
C PHE A 70 1.35 9.94 -3.86
N LEU A 71 0.81 10.71 -4.80
CA LEU A 71 0.99 12.16 -4.86
C LEU A 71 -0.19 12.84 -4.16
N PRO A 72 0.05 13.69 -3.16
CA PRO A 72 -1.03 14.41 -2.49
C PRO A 72 -1.56 15.55 -3.39
N GLU A 73 -2.85 15.58 -3.62
CA GLU A 73 -3.56 16.68 -4.31
C GLU A 73 -3.91 17.82 -3.35
N ARG A 74 -4.00 17.50 -2.05
CA ARG A 74 -4.19 18.44 -0.94
C ARG A 74 -3.41 17.97 0.28
N ASP A 75 -3.30 18.82 1.29
CA ASP A 75 -2.60 18.47 2.54
C ASP A 75 -3.24 17.21 3.15
N PRO A 76 -2.48 16.11 3.31
CA PRO A 76 -3.02 14.87 3.86
C PRO A 76 -3.17 14.90 5.39
N GLU A 77 -2.84 16.02 6.05
CA GLU A 77 -2.88 16.21 7.50
C GLU A 77 -2.01 15.19 8.27
N LEU A 78 -0.98 14.65 7.60
CA LEU A 78 0.01 13.76 8.19
C LEU A 78 1.19 14.58 8.71
N GLU A 79 1.63 14.32 9.93
CA GLU A 79 2.80 15.01 10.50
C GLU A 79 4.08 14.61 9.74
N LEU A 80 4.83 15.62 9.29
CA LEU A 80 6.14 15.39 8.68
C LEU A 80 7.17 15.07 9.76
N PRO A 81 7.98 14.00 9.59
CA PRO A 81 9.10 13.72 10.47
C PRO A 81 10.13 14.87 10.51
N PRO A 82 10.95 14.99 11.57
CA PRO A 82 12.06 15.94 11.60
C PRO A 82 13.03 15.73 10.43
N GLY A 83 13.52 16.81 9.83
CA GLY A 83 14.43 16.75 8.68
C GLY A 83 13.74 16.48 7.33
N TRP A 84 12.42 16.36 7.32
CA TRP A 84 11.60 16.06 6.14
C TRP A 84 10.75 17.23 5.66
N ARG A 85 11.06 18.45 6.08
CA ARG A 85 10.44 19.64 5.49
C ARG A 85 11.03 19.91 4.11
N ALA A 86 10.24 20.55 3.26
CA ALA A 86 10.65 20.97 1.92
C ALA A 86 12.01 21.69 1.89
N GLU A 87 12.16 22.72 2.73
CA GLU A 87 13.37 23.54 2.82
C GLU A 87 14.61 22.71 3.19
N GLU A 88 14.44 21.73 4.08
CA GLU A 88 15.50 20.82 4.53
C GLU A 88 15.85 19.81 3.42
N ARG A 89 14.84 19.32 2.69
CA ARG A 89 15.00 18.31 1.65
C ARG A 89 15.46 18.86 0.31
N ALA A 90 15.24 20.15 0.02
CA ALA A 90 15.62 20.77 -1.25
C ALA A 90 17.14 20.77 -1.52
N THR A 91 17.96 20.73 -0.48
CA THR A 91 19.44 20.72 -0.58
C THR A 91 20.08 19.43 -0.08
N ALA A 92 19.28 18.51 0.47
CA ALA A 92 19.77 17.25 0.98
C ALA A 92 20.04 16.25 -0.16
N THR A 93 20.98 15.33 0.07
CA THR A 93 21.19 14.18 -0.82
C THR A 93 19.88 13.41 -0.99
N MET A 94 19.60 13.01 -2.23
CA MET A 94 18.42 12.21 -2.56
C MET A 94 18.39 10.95 -1.68
N SER A 95 17.23 10.68 -1.09
CA SER A 95 16.94 9.37 -0.51
C SER A 95 15.90 8.70 -1.39
N VAL A 96 16.16 7.45 -1.81
CA VAL A 96 15.22 6.65 -2.61
C VAL A 96 14.08 6.14 -1.72
N ILE A 97 14.39 5.87 -0.45
CA ILE A 97 13.45 5.39 0.58
C ILE A 97 13.61 6.27 1.80
N GLY A 98 12.60 7.07 2.12
CA GLY A 98 12.56 7.83 3.37
C GLY A 98 11.82 7.12 4.51
N PRO A 99 11.44 7.85 5.57
CA PRO A 99 10.82 7.31 6.75
C PRO A 99 9.46 6.70 6.39
N ALA A 100 9.14 5.59 7.04
CA ALA A 100 7.86 4.93 6.88
C ALA A 100 6.75 5.78 7.52
N MET A 101 5.73 6.07 6.73
CA MET A 101 4.52 6.78 7.11
C MET A 101 3.34 5.81 7.14
N PRO A 102 2.50 5.84 8.19
CA PRO A 102 1.27 5.07 8.21
C PRO A 102 0.29 5.62 7.19
N LEU A 103 -0.30 4.74 6.40
CA LEU A 103 -1.22 5.09 5.33
C LEU A 103 -2.54 4.36 5.54
N ALA A 104 -3.57 5.10 5.97
CA ALA A 104 -4.93 4.58 6.08
C ALA A 104 -5.61 4.65 4.71
N ILE A 105 -5.20 3.79 3.77
CA ILE A 105 -5.85 3.70 2.45
C ILE A 105 -6.65 2.40 2.38
N LEU A 106 -7.91 2.52 1.92
CA LEU A 106 -8.84 1.40 1.67
C LEU A 106 -9.05 0.47 2.88
N GLY A 107 -9.04 1.02 4.10
CA GLY A 107 -9.30 0.26 5.32
C GLY A 107 -8.14 -0.61 5.81
N GLY A 108 -6.97 -0.55 5.16
CA GLY A 108 -5.75 -1.24 5.58
C GLY A 108 -4.82 -0.37 6.45
N ARG A 109 -3.95 -1.02 7.23
CA ARG A 109 -2.76 -0.40 7.83
C ARG A 109 -1.56 -0.67 6.92
N GLU A 110 -1.48 0.03 5.80
CA GLU A 110 -0.30 -0.03 4.94
C GLU A 110 0.74 1.01 5.39
N GLN A 111 2.01 0.77 5.05
CA GLN A 111 3.08 1.73 5.23
C GLN A 111 3.63 2.11 3.85
N ALA A 112 3.94 3.39 3.69
CA ALA A 112 4.62 3.92 2.52
C ALA A 112 5.73 4.87 2.98
N HIS A 113 6.76 5.02 2.18
CA HIS A 113 7.94 5.80 2.51
C HIS A 113 7.79 7.23 2.00
N LEU A 114 7.97 8.18 2.91
CA LEU A 114 7.99 9.60 2.57
C LEU A 114 9.19 9.92 1.69
N ASN A 115 8.94 10.67 0.63
CA ASN A 115 9.95 11.15 -0.29
C ASN A 115 9.67 12.62 -0.64
N TYR A 116 10.70 13.31 -1.11
CA TYR A 116 10.60 14.69 -1.54
C TYR A 116 11.42 14.90 -2.80
N HIS A 117 10.86 15.63 -3.75
CA HIS A 117 11.58 16.13 -4.92
C HIS A 117 11.15 17.57 -5.21
N PRO A 118 12.06 18.53 -5.50
CA PRO A 118 11.70 19.93 -5.71
C PRO A 118 10.62 20.15 -6.78
N LYS A 119 10.61 19.30 -7.82
CA LYS A 119 9.61 19.34 -8.91
C LYS A 119 8.28 18.63 -8.60
N LEU A 120 8.21 17.78 -7.57
CA LEU A 120 7.00 17.01 -7.20
C LEU A 120 6.41 17.41 -5.85
N GLY A 121 7.17 18.09 -5.00
CA GLY A 121 6.83 18.24 -3.59
C GLY A 121 7.07 16.94 -2.81
N HIS A 122 6.29 16.76 -1.75
CA HIS A 122 6.30 15.54 -0.94
C HIS A 122 5.38 14.49 -1.55
N TYR A 123 5.82 13.24 -1.50
CA TYR A 123 5.07 12.11 -2.04
C TYR A 123 5.41 10.84 -1.27
N LEU A 124 4.57 9.82 -1.40
CA LEU A 124 4.80 8.53 -0.76
C LEU A 124 5.10 7.46 -1.80
N ILE A 125 6.07 6.60 -1.51
CA ILE A 125 6.42 5.43 -2.31
C ILE A 125 6.22 4.18 -1.49
N GLN A 126 5.54 3.18 -2.07
CA GLN A 126 5.47 1.84 -1.54
C GLN A 126 6.11 0.88 -2.56
N PRO A 127 7.35 0.43 -2.32
CA PRO A 127 8.02 -0.52 -3.20
C PRO A 127 7.23 -1.84 -3.27
N LEU A 128 7.01 -2.34 -4.49
CA LEU A 128 6.31 -3.59 -4.74
C LEU A 128 7.28 -4.67 -5.21
N ILE A 129 8.20 -4.29 -6.09
CA ILE A 129 9.32 -5.11 -6.56
C ILE A 129 10.59 -4.26 -6.43
N GLN A 130 11.59 -4.78 -5.72
CA GLN A 130 12.82 -4.04 -5.39
C GLN A 130 14.03 -4.38 -6.28
N SER A 131 13.94 -5.42 -7.12
CA SER A 131 14.94 -5.70 -8.15
C SER A 131 14.23 -6.03 -9.45
N MET A 132 14.68 -5.39 -10.52
CA MET A 132 14.09 -5.50 -11.86
C MET A 132 14.95 -6.32 -12.82
N GLU A 133 16.10 -6.84 -12.37
CA GLU A 133 17.10 -7.55 -13.19
C GLU A 133 16.51 -8.71 -14.00
N GLN A 134 15.49 -9.38 -13.46
CA GLN A 134 14.88 -10.57 -14.04
C GLN A 134 13.83 -10.30 -15.13
N PHE A 135 13.41 -9.05 -15.35
CA PHE A 135 12.35 -8.71 -16.30
C PHE A 135 12.92 -8.16 -17.60
N ASN A 136 12.47 -8.69 -18.73
CA ASN A 136 12.88 -8.19 -20.04
C ASN A 136 11.99 -7.06 -20.53
N THR A 137 10.76 -7.00 -20.06
CA THR A 137 9.76 -6.02 -20.49
C THR A 137 8.94 -5.46 -19.32
N PRO A 138 8.36 -4.25 -19.46
CA PRO A 138 7.40 -3.72 -18.50
C PRO A 138 6.24 -4.68 -18.23
N ASP A 139 5.69 -5.28 -19.28
CA ASP A 139 4.53 -6.17 -19.17
C ASP A 139 4.81 -7.39 -18.29
N GLU A 140 6.00 -7.97 -18.35
CA GLU A 140 6.40 -9.06 -17.47
C GLU A 140 6.37 -8.63 -15.99
N ALA A 141 6.91 -7.46 -15.68
CA ALA A 141 6.94 -6.94 -14.31
C ALA A 141 5.53 -6.63 -13.77
N PHE A 142 4.69 -5.99 -14.58
CA PHE A 142 3.30 -5.71 -14.21
C PHE A 142 2.46 -6.97 -14.08
N ASN A 143 2.67 -7.97 -14.94
CA ASN A 143 1.97 -9.26 -14.84
C ASN A 143 2.39 -10.02 -13.59
N ALA A 144 3.69 -10.05 -13.27
CA ALA A 144 4.17 -10.64 -12.02
C ALA A 144 3.51 -10.01 -10.79
N TRP A 145 3.38 -8.68 -10.77
CA TRP A 145 2.68 -7.97 -9.70
C TRP A 145 1.17 -8.29 -9.66
N ASN A 146 0.51 -8.40 -10.81
CA ASN A 146 -0.90 -8.79 -10.87
C ASN A 146 -1.15 -10.18 -10.27
N GLU A 147 -0.24 -11.14 -10.49
CA GLU A 147 -0.34 -12.47 -9.87
C GLU A 147 -0.17 -12.42 -8.35
N VAL A 148 0.69 -11.54 -7.83
CA VAL A 148 0.80 -11.28 -6.38
C VAL A 148 -0.52 -10.72 -5.82
N ILE A 149 -1.15 -9.75 -6.51
CA ILE A 149 -2.46 -9.22 -6.11
C ILE A 149 -3.52 -10.33 -6.10
N LYS A 150 -3.61 -11.12 -7.17
CA LYS A 150 -4.60 -12.21 -7.28
C LYS A 150 -4.42 -13.22 -6.15
N THR A 151 -3.17 -13.57 -5.83
CA THR A 151 -2.86 -14.48 -4.73
C THR A 151 -3.25 -13.88 -3.38
N ARG A 152 -2.94 -12.60 -3.13
CA ARG A 152 -3.33 -11.90 -1.90
C ARG A 152 -4.84 -11.86 -1.75
N ASN A 153 -5.58 -11.55 -2.81
CA ASN A 153 -7.04 -11.53 -2.80
C ASN A 153 -7.61 -12.92 -2.52
N ARG A 154 -7.07 -13.96 -3.15
CA ARG A 154 -7.50 -15.34 -2.89
C ARG A 154 -7.26 -15.75 -1.43
N VAL A 155 -6.11 -15.39 -0.85
CA VAL A 155 -5.80 -15.67 0.57
C VAL A 155 -6.74 -14.90 1.50
N ILE A 156 -7.06 -13.63 1.21
CA ILE A 156 -8.02 -12.83 1.99
C ILE A 156 -9.41 -13.45 1.90
N GLU A 157 -9.87 -13.84 0.71
CA GLU A 157 -11.14 -14.54 0.54
C GLU A 157 -11.17 -15.88 1.29
N GLU A 158 -10.10 -16.68 1.22
CA GLU A 158 -9.97 -17.94 1.94
C GLU A 158 -9.95 -17.72 3.47
N GLN A 159 -9.29 -16.67 3.95
CA GLN A 159 -9.27 -16.28 5.37
C GLN A 159 -10.64 -15.79 5.85
N ASN A 160 -11.33 -14.97 5.05
CA ASN A 160 -12.68 -14.52 5.35
C ASN A 160 -13.65 -15.71 5.42
N ARG A 161 -13.61 -16.62 4.43
CA ARG A 161 -14.42 -17.86 4.46
C ARG A 161 -14.09 -18.75 5.65
N ARG A 162 -12.83 -18.86 6.06
CA ARG A 162 -12.43 -19.60 7.27
C ARG A 162 -12.94 -18.90 8.53
N CYS A 163 -12.86 -17.58 8.63
CA CYS A 163 -13.38 -16.82 9.76
C CYS A 163 -14.89 -17.00 9.91
N ASP A 164 -15.65 -16.91 8.82
CA ASP A 164 -17.09 -17.15 8.79
C ASP A 164 -17.43 -18.58 9.20
N TRP A 165 -16.68 -19.57 8.71
CA TRP A 165 -16.85 -20.97 9.11
C TRP A 165 -16.52 -21.20 10.60
N HIS A 166 -15.46 -20.58 11.12
CA HIS A 166 -15.11 -20.63 12.54
C HIS A 166 -16.17 -19.97 13.43
N GLN A 167 -16.79 -18.88 12.99
CA GLN A 167 -17.92 -18.25 13.70
C GLN A 167 -19.15 -19.15 13.69
N GLU A 168 -19.47 -19.78 12.55
CA GLU A 168 -20.58 -20.72 12.40
C GLU A 168 -20.42 -21.96 13.29
N VAL A 169 -19.21 -22.54 13.35
CA VAL A 169 -18.87 -23.69 14.21
C VAL A 169 -18.90 -23.28 15.69
N SER A 170 -18.30 -22.15 16.05
CA SER A 170 -18.33 -21.64 17.44
C SER A 170 -19.76 -21.38 17.91
N ARG A 171 -20.61 -20.83 17.04
CA ARG A 171 -22.03 -20.58 17.31
C ARG A 171 -22.80 -21.90 17.51
N ARG A 172 -22.56 -22.91 16.69
CA ARG A 172 -23.18 -24.25 16.85
C ARG A 172 -22.72 -24.96 18.12
N GLU A 173 -21.44 -24.89 18.46
CA GLU A 173 -20.92 -25.46 19.71
C GLU A 173 -21.46 -24.75 20.95
N PHE A 174 -21.60 -23.41 20.89
CA PHE A 174 -22.22 -22.62 21.94
C PHE A 174 -23.69 -23.02 22.15
N PHE A 175 -24.48 -23.15 21.09
CA PHE A 175 -25.88 -23.60 21.19
C PHE A 175 -26.02 -25.06 21.61
N ALA A 176 -25.11 -25.94 21.20
CA ALA A 176 -25.09 -27.33 21.66
C ALA A 176 -24.78 -27.44 23.17
N LYS A 177 -23.88 -26.59 23.69
CA LYS A 177 -23.59 -26.50 25.14
C LYS A 177 -24.77 -25.92 25.92
N CYS A 178 -25.45 -24.89 25.41
CA CYS A 178 -26.64 -24.33 26.06
C CYS A 178 -27.85 -25.26 26.03
N GLY A 179 -28.08 -25.99 24.92
CA GLY A 179 -29.15 -27.00 24.83
C GLY A 179 -28.95 -28.22 25.74
N ASN A 180 -27.69 -28.60 26.00
CA ASN A 180 -27.36 -29.65 26.97
C ASN A 180 -27.53 -29.18 28.44
N LEU A 181 -27.31 -27.90 28.72
CA LEU A 181 -27.55 -27.32 30.05
C LEU A 181 -29.05 -27.25 30.42
N GLU A 182 -29.94 -27.05 29.44
CA GLU A 182 -31.39 -27.09 29.68
C GLU A 182 -31.93 -28.52 29.87
N ARG A 183 -31.33 -29.52 29.22
CA ARG A 183 -31.67 -30.95 29.48
C ARG A 183 -31.24 -31.42 30.86
N ILE A 184 -30.11 -30.96 31.38
CA ILE A 184 -29.64 -31.35 32.73
C ILE A 184 -30.53 -30.74 33.82
N LYS A 185 -31.12 -29.55 33.60
CA LYS A 185 -32.09 -28.95 34.53
C LYS A 185 -33.49 -29.57 34.47
N GLY A 186 -33.86 -30.23 33.36
CA GLY A 186 -35.13 -30.96 33.23
C GLY A 186 -35.15 -32.35 33.88
N SER A 187 -34.01 -32.90 34.28
CA SER A 187 -33.89 -34.28 34.80
C SER A 187 -33.85 -34.38 36.34
N GLN A 188 -33.97 -33.28 37.09
CA GLN A 188 -33.94 -33.32 38.57
C GLN A 188 -35.30 -33.11 39.28
N ASN A 189 -36.41 -32.93 38.56
CA ASN A 189 -37.74 -32.81 39.18
C ASN A 189 -38.59 -34.09 39.03
N GLY A 190 -38.10 -35.20 39.59
CA GLY A 190 -38.89 -36.44 39.58
C GLY A 190 -38.37 -37.58 40.45
N HIS A 191 -38.44 -37.46 41.78
CA HIS A 191 -38.83 -38.52 42.74
C HIS A 191 -38.66 -38.01 44.18
N ARG A 192 -39.79 -37.72 44.88
CA ARG A 192 -40.39 -38.44 46.04
C ARG A 192 -39.54 -38.33 47.32
N ILE A 193 -40.10 -38.05 48.50
CA ILE A 193 -40.90 -38.94 49.37
C ILE A 193 -41.76 -38.04 50.30
N PHE A 194 -43.10 -38.15 50.28
CA PHE A 194 -43.97 -38.76 51.31
C PHE A 194 -43.65 -38.36 52.77
N ASP A 195 -44.64 -37.76 53.42
CA ASP A 195 -45.38 -38.50 54.46
C ASP A 195 -46.68 -39.03 53.82
#